data_AF-A0A924ZAQ7-F1
#
_entry.id   AF-A0A924ZAQ7-F1
#
_cell.length_a   1.000
_cell.length_b   1.000
_cell.length_c   1.000
_cell.angle_alpha   90.00
_cell.angle_beta   90.00
_cell.angle_gamma   90.00
#
_symmetry.space_group_name_H-M   'P 1'
#
loop_
_entity.id
_entity.type
_entity.pdbx_description
1 polymer ?
#
loop_
_entity_poly.entity_id
_entity_poly.type
_entity_poly.pdbx_seq_one_letter_code
_entity_poly.pdbx_strand_id
1 'polypeptide(L)'
;MATMVKHIATAVGVILAGLFIVVFFTGRPESKQLSDVAPRVGMSVDDLMALGPRVSTSTGTTLGSSRRVVYLLACSGQASKTTLEDQANLAGTLVRRERLTDREAVNAVLAPGTKGGAESLKGC
;
A
#
# COMPACT_ATOMS: atom_id res chain seq x y z
N MET A 1 -24.23 -42.52 5.77
CA MET A 1 -23.34 -41.84 4.77
C MET A 1 -23.43 -40.32 4.79
N ALA A 2 -24.59 -39.69 5.05
CA ALA A 2 -24.73 -38.22 5.02
C ALA A 2 -23.92 -37.43 6.06
N THR A 3 -23.64 -38.01 7.24
CA THR A 3 -22.88 -37.37 8.33
C THR A 3 -21.38 -37.27 8.05
N MET A 4 -20.77 -38.29 7.42
CA MET A 4 -19.35 -38.24 7.02
C MET A 4 -19.08 -37.14 5.97
N VAL A 5 -19.95 -37.00 4.98
CA VAL A 5 -19.80 -35.99 3.91
C VAL A 5 -19.84 -34.56 4.46
N LYS A 6 -20.66 -34.32 5.49
CA LYS A 6 -20.72 -33.04 6.20
C LYS A 6 -19.40 -32.69 6.89
N HIS A 7 -18.78 -33.65 7.57
CA HIS A 7 -17.49 -33.43 8.25
C HIS A 7 -16.35 -33.16 7.27
N ILE A 8 -16.35 -33.86 6.13
CA ILE A 8 -15.37 -33.65 5.07
C ILE A 8 -15.53 -32.25 4.47
N ALA A 9 -16.76 -31.80 4.19
CA ALA A 9 -17.02 -30.46 3.66
C ALA A 9 -16.55 -29.35 4.62
N THR A 10 -16.80 -29.49 5.92
CA THR A 10 -16.29 -28.53 6.93
C THR A 10 -14.77 -28.57 7.06
N ALA A 11 -14.14 -29.74 7.01
CA ALA A 11 -12.69 -29.86 7.11
C ALA A 11 -11.99 -29.23 5.89
N VAL A 12 -12.50 -29.49 4.69
CA VAL A 12 -12.02 -28.88 3.45
C VAL A 12 -12.21 -27.36 3.49
N GLY A 13 -13.35 -26.87 3.97
CA GLY A 13 -13.61 -25.44 4.12
C GLY A 13 -12.63 -24.76 5.09
N VAL A 14 -12.33 -25.39 6.22
CA VAL A 14 -11.36 -24.85 7.20
C VAL A 14 -9.94 -24.84 6.62
N ILE A 15 -9.54 -25.87 5.89
CA ILE A 15 -8.22 -25.93 5.24
C ILE A 15 -8.10 -24.84 4.17
N LEU A 16 -9.13 -24.65 3.35
CA LEU A 16 -9.18 -23.59 2.34
C LEU A 16 -9.14 -22.19 2.96
N ALA A 17 -9.88 -21.97 4.05
CA ALA A 17 -9.84 -20.71 4.79
C ALA A 17 -8.45 -20.46 5.39
N GLY A 18 -7.82 -21.49 5.98
CA GLY A 18 -6.47 -21.42 6.50
C GLY A 18 -5.45 -21.08 5.42
N LEU A 19 -5.50 -21.75 4.27
CA LEU A 19 -4.63 -21.45 3.12
C LEU A 19 -4.86 -20.04 2.57
N PHE A 20 -6.11 -19.58 2.50
CA PHE A 20 -6.42 -18.22 2.06
C PHE A 20 -5.79 -17.18 2.99
N ILE A 21 -5.90 -17.37 4.31
CA ILE A 21 -5.27 -16.49 5.29
C ILE A 21 -3.75 -16.53 5.14
N VAL A 22 -3.14 -17.72 5.07
CA VAL A 22 -1.68 -17.83 4.93
C VAL A 22 -1.21 -17.10 3.68
N VAL A 23 -1.79 -17.37 2.50
CA VAL A 23 -1.40 -16.71 1.25
C VAL A 23 -1.62 -15.19 1.30
N PHE A 24 -2.72 -14.74 1.90
CA PHE A 24 -3.03 -13.32 2.05
C PHE A 24 -2.03 -12.58 2.98
N PHE A 25 -1.49 -13.26 3.99
CA PHE A 25 -0.58 -12.66 4.97
C PHE A 25 0.91 -12.91 4.69
N THR A 26 1.29 -13.98 3.98
CA THR A 26 2.69 -14.25 3.62
C THR A 26 3.23 -13.27 2.57
N GLY A 27 2.37 -12.50 1.91
CA GLY A 27 2.74 -11.35 1.08
C GLY A 27 3.15 -10.09 1.85
N ARG A 28 3.74 -10.19 3.06
CA ARG A 28 4.26 -9.07 3.87
C ARG A 28 5.78 -8.81 3.74
N PRO A 29 6.42 -8.78 2.55
CA PRO A 29 7.81 -8.33 2.46
C PRO A 29 7.98 -6.82 2.67
N GLU A 30 6.88 -6.05 2.76
CA GLU A 30 6.92 -4.58 2.84
C GLU A 30 7.47 -4.00 4.15
N SER A 31 7.47 -4.75 5.26
CA SER A 31 7.98 -4.22 6.54
C SER A 31 9.47 -3.83 6.48
N LYS A 32 10.28 -4.58 5.73
CA LYS A 32 11.71 -4.27 5.53
C LYS A 32 11.92 -3.02 4.67
N GLN A 33 11.03 -2.78 3.70
CA GLN A 33 11.13 -1.62 2.82
C GLN A 33 10.65 -0.36 3.54
N LEU A 34 9.59 -0.44 4.34
CA LEU A 34 9.11 0.69 5.13
C LEU A 34 10.09 1.06 6.25
N SER A 35 10.82 0.11 6.86
CA SER A 35 11.82 0.43 7.89
C SER A 35 13.00 1.25 7.38
N ASP A 36 13.35 1.11 6.10
CA ASP A 36 14.45 1.89 5.49
C ASP A 36 14.00 3.31 5.10
N VAL A 37 12.71 3.48 4.84
CA VAL A 37 12.14 4.72 4.32
C VAL A 37 11.49 5.59 5.40
N ALA A 38 10.92 4.99 6.45
CA ALA A 38 10.32 5.70 7.59
C ALA A 38 11.21 6.82 8.19
N PRO A 39 12.53 6.62 8.44
CA PRO A 39 13.38 7.69 8.95
C PRO A 39 13.53 8.87 7.97
N ARG A 40 13.37 8.66 6.65
CA ARG A 40 13.48 9.74 5.65
C ARG A 40 12.32 10.74 5.72
N VAL A 41 11.18 10.31 6.24
CA VAL A 41 9.96 11.13 6.38
C VAL A 41 9.77 11.64 7.82
N GLY A 42 10.63 11.21 8.75
CA GLY A 42 10.48 11.51 10.18
C GLY A 42 9.25 10.86 10.83
N MET A 43 8.84 9.68 10.34
CA MET A 43 7.71 8.91 10.88
C MET A 43 8.16 7.56 11.43
N SER A 44 7.37 6.98 12.32
CA SER A 44 7.57 5.58 12.72
C SER A 44 7.10 4.64 11.62
N VAL A 45 7.64 3.42 11.59
CA VAL A 45 7.22 2.37 10.65
C VAL A 45 5.74 2.04 10.84
N ASP A 46 5.27 2.02 12.09
CA ASP A 46 3.87 1.75 12.42
C ASP A 46 2.94 2.84 11.90
N ASP A 47 3.32 4.12 12.02
CA ASP A 47 2.54 5.23 11.45
C ASP A 47 2.48 5.13 9.92
N LEU A 48 3.59 4.78 9.27
CA LEU A 48 3.64 4.59 7.82
C LEU A 48 2.76 3.41 7.38
N MET A 49 2.77 2.30 8.13
CA MET A 49 1.91 1.14 7.88
C MET A 49 0.43 1.46 8.08
N ALA A 50 0.11 2.34 9.04
CA ALA A 50 -1.25 2.76 9.33
C ALA A 50 -1.86 3.63 8.21
N LEU A 51 -1.03 4.31 7.41
CA LEU A 51 -1.49 5.12 6.29
C LEU A 51 -2.06 4.30 5.13
N GLY A 52 -1.50 3.14 4.83
CA GLY A 52 -1.98 2.28 3.73
C GLY A 52 -3.49 1.98 3.80
N PRO A 53 -4.00 1.45 4.93
CA PRO A 53 -5.44 1.23 5.12
C PRO A 53 -6.29 2.52 5.09
N ARG A 54 -5.78 3.63 5.65
CA ARG A 54 -6.49 4.92 5.66
C ARG A 54 -6.67 5.47 4.25
N VAL A 55 -5.60 5.51 3.47
CA VAL A 55 -5.61 5.95 2.07
C VAL A 55 -6.49 5.02 1.23
N SER A 56 -6.42 3.72 1.45
CA SER A 56 -7.28 2.74 0.77
C SER A 56 -8.75 2.97 1.08
N THR A 57 -9.09 3.28 2.33
CA THR A 57 -10.48 3.56 2.74
C THR A 57 -10.98 4.88 2.16
N SER A 58 -10.14 5.93 2.16
CA SER A 58 -10.46 7.27 1.66
C SER A 58 -10.63 7.31 0.14
N THR A 59 -9.73 6.66 -0.59
CA THR A 59 -9.68 6.70 -2.06
C THR A 59 -10.43 5.52 -2.70
N GLY A 60 -10.62 4.44 -1.95
CA GLY A 60 -11.13 3.12 -2.39
C GLY A 60 -10.27 2.45 -3.47
N THR A 61 -8.97 2.76 -3.48
CA THR A 61 -7.94 1.94 -4.13
C THR A 61 -7.68 0.68 -3.30
N THR A 62 -7.08 -0.35 -3.91
CA THR A 62 -6.71 -1.57 -3.17
C THR A 62 -5.65 -1.26 -2.12
N LEU A 63 -5.64 -2.02 -1.03
CA LEU A 63 -4.64 -1.84 0.04
C LEU A 63 -3.20 -1.92 -0.49
N GLY A 64 -2.95 -2.81 -1.46
CA GLY A 64 -1.62 -2.94 -2.09
C GLY A 64 -1.20 -1.69 -2.86
N SER A 65 -2.12 -1.09 -3.64
CA SER A 65 -1.85 0.15 -4.37
C SER A 65 -1.63 1.32 -3.41
N SER A 66 -2.49 1.46 -2.38
CA SER A 66 -2.33 2.49 -1.36
C SER A 66 -0.99 2.40 -0.63
N ARG A 67 -0.55 1.20 -0.25
CA ARG A 67 0.76 1.01 0.39
C ARG A 67 1.91 1.33 -0.54
N ARG A 68 1.80 0.96 -1.82
CA ARG A 68 2.81 1.27 -2.82
C ARG A 68 2.94 2.76 -3.08
N VAL A 69 1.81 3.48 -3.14
CA VAL A 69 1.78 4.94 -3.24
C VAL A 69 2.46 5.59 -2.03
N VAL A 70 2.11 5.15 -0.81
CA VAL A 70 2.74 5.63 0.44
C VAL A 70 4.24 5.36 0.45
N TYR A 71 4.67 4.17 0.04
CA TYR A 71 6.09 3.81 -0.06
C TYR A 71 6.83 4.71 -1.05
N LEU A 72 6.29 4.93 -2.26
CA LEU A 72 6.94 5.74 -3.28
C LEU A 72 7.05 7.22 -2.86
N LEU A 73 6.01 7.76 -2.21
CA LEU A 73 6.04 9.12 -1.66
C LEU A 73 7.03 9.26 -0.51
N ALA A 74 7.09 8.27 0.38
CA ALA A 74 8.05 8.24 1.46
C ALA A 74 9.49 8.10 0.94
N CYS A 75 9.69 7.28 -0.09
CA CYS A 75 10.99 6.96 -0.67
C CYS A 75 11.57 8.13 -1.48
N SER A 76 10.71 8.93 -2.12
CA SER A 76 11.12 10.16 -2.80
C SER A 76 11.75 11.19 -1.84
N GLY A 77 11.41 11.11 -0.54
CA GLY A 77 11.89 12.05 0.48
C GLY A 77 11.33 13.47 0.33
N GLN A 78 10.41 13.70 -0.61
CA GLN A 78 9.75 15.00 -0.81
C GLN A 78 8.52 15.17 0.07
N ALA A 79 7.89 14.05 0.44
CA ALA A 79 6.77 14.04 1.35
C ALA A 79 7.28 14.14 2.81
N SER A 80 6.62 14.96 3.61
CA SER A 80 6.90 15.10 5.04
C SER A 80 5.76 14.46 5.85
N LYS A 81 5.96 14.19 7.14
CA LYS A 81 4.90 13.62 8.01
C LYS A 81 3.53 14.33 7.87
N THR A 82 3.53 15.64 7.67
CA THR A 82 2.30 16.44 7.59
C THR A 82 1.69 16.48 6.19
N THR A 83 2.46 16.27 5.13
CA THR A 83 1.99 16.34 3.74
C THR A 83 1.79 14.97 3.10
N LEU A 84 2.37 13.92 3.67
CA LEU A 84 2.41 12.59 3.07
C LEU A 84 1.02 11.96 2.97
N GLU A 85 0.15 12.13 3.97
CA GLU A 85 -1.22 11.60 3.93
C GLU A 85 -2.05 12.29 2.83
N ASP A 86 -1.98 13.62 2.74
CA ASP A 86 -2.71 14.39 1.71
C ASP A 86 -2.22 14.06 0.31
N GLN A 87 -0.90 13.96 0.12
CA GLN A 87 -0.29 13.56 -1.15
C GLN A 87 -0.63 12.12 -1.53
N ALA A 88 -0.66 11.20 -0.56
CA ALA A 88 -1.04 9.81 -0.80
C ALA A 88 -2.52 9.67 -1.14
N ASN A 89 -3.38 10.47 -0.51
CA ASN A 89 -4.80 10.55 -0.87
C ASN A 89 -4.98 11.09 -2.29
N LEU A 90 -4.29 12.17 -2.66
CA LEU A 90 -4.31 12.70 -4.03
C LEU A 90 -3.85 11.64 -5.04
N ALA A 91 -2.70 11.00 -4.81
CA ALA A 91 -2.18 9.97 -5.70
C ALA A 91 -3.15 8.77 -5.79
N GLY A 92 -3.72 8.31 -4.67
CA GLY A 92 -4.73 7.25 -4.68
C GLY A 92 -6.00 7.63 -5.46
N THR A 93 -6.43 8.89 -5.40
CA THR A 93 -7.55 9.35 -6.24
C THR A 93 -7.20 9.34 -7.74
N LEU A 94 -5.96 9.69 -8.11
CA LEU A 94 -5.49 9.64 -9.50
C LEU A 94 -5.40 8.20 -10.02
N VAL A 95 -4.86 7.28 -9.23
CA VAL A 95 -4.86 5.84 -9.56
C VAL A 95 -6.28 5.35 -9.85
N ARG A 96 -7.26 5.77 -9.04
CA ARG A 96 -8.63 5.30 -9.21
C ARG A 96 -9.40 5.99 -10.34
N ARG A 97 -9.31 7.31 -10.43
CA ARG A 97 -10.08 8.12 -11.41
C ARG A 97 -9.48 8.06 -12.79
N GLU A 98 -8.17 8.22 -12.89
CA GLU A 98 -7.46 8.33 -14.16
C GLU A 98 -6.85 6.99 -14.59
N ARG A 99 -7.04 5.92 -13.79
CA ARG A 99 -6.50 4.57 -14.05
C ARG A 99 -4.97 4.57 -14.22
N LEU A 100 -4.29 5.57 -13.65
CA LEU A 100 -2.84 5.67 -13.66
C LEU A 100 -2.22 4.55 -12.84
N THR A 101 -1.01 4.16 -13.20
CA THR A 101 -0.20 3.28 -12.36
C THR A 101 0.24 4.01 -11.08
N ASP A 102 0.54 3.27 -10.01
CA ASP A 102 0.95 3.86 -8.73
C ASP A 102 2.12 4.86 -8.89
N ARG A 103 3.07 4.56 -9.78
CA ARG A 103 4.22 5.44 -10.09
C ARG A 103 3.81 6.71 -10.83
N GLU A 104 2.93 6.61 -11.82
CA GLU A 104 2.44 7.77 -12.58
C GLU A 104 1.62 8.70 -11.69
N ALA A 105 0.76 8.14 -10.84
CA ALA A 105 -0.02 8.91 -9.90
C ALA A 105 0.85 9.64 -8.88
N VAL A 106 1.87 8.98 -8.32
CA VAL A 106 2.82 9.63 -7.41
C VAL A 106 3.65 10.69 -8.14
N ASN A 107 4.11 10.40 -9.36
CA ASN A 107 4.84 11.38 -10.16
C ASN A 107 3.97 12.61 -10.49
N ALA A 108 2.68 12.43 -10.78
CA ALA A 108 1.74 13.53 -11.01
C ALA A 108 1.54 14.39 -9.75
N VAL A 109 1.54 13.79 -8.55
CA VAL A 109 1.47 14.53 -7.27
C VAL A 109 2.79 15.25 -6.95
N LEU A 110 3.93 14.71 -7.35
CA LEU A 110 5.25 15.31 -7.12
C LEU A 110 5.63 16.37 -8.17
N ALA A 111 5.11 16.27 -9.39
CA ALA A 111 5.35 17.18 -10.50
C ALA A 111 5.07 18.68 -10.23
N PRO A 112 4.02 19.09 -9.51
CA PRO A 112 3.79 20.51 -9.22
C PRO A 112 4.78 21.11 -8.21
N GLY A 113 5.61 20.30 -7.54
CA GLY A 113 6.51 20.76 -6.47
C GLY A 113 7.99 20.88 -6.84
N THR A 114 8.50 20.13 -7.82
CA THR A 114 9.93 20.16 -8.18
C THR A 114 10.18 19.73 -9.64
N LYS A 115 11.17 20.38 -10.27
CA LYS A 115 11.84 19.90 -11.49
C LYS A 115 12.55 18.57 -11.19
N GLY A 116 11.83 17.46 -11.07
CA GLY A 116 12.46 16.18 -10.74
C GLY A 116 11.59 15.10 -10.10
N GLY A 117 10.26 15.21 -10.06
CA GLY A 117 9.39 14.17 -9.48
C GLY A 117 9.70 12.74 -9.99
N ALA A 118 10.01 12.62 -11.29
CA ALA A 118 10.42 11.34 -11.91
C ALA A 118 11.86 10.92 -11.55
N GLU A 119 12.74 11.87 -11.25
CA GLU A 119 14.14 11.62 -10.88
C GLU A 119 14.26 11.17 -9.43
N SER A 120 13.44 11.76 -8.56
CA SER A 120 13.31 11.41 -7.14
C SER A 120 12.78 9.98 -6.93
N LEU A 121 12.05 9.44 -7.91
CA LEU A 121 11.53 8.06 -7.90
C LEU A 121 12.51 7.03 -8.50
N LYS A 122 13.62 7.40 -9.16
CA LYS A 122 14.55 6.44 -9.79
C LYS A 122 15.31 5.55 -8.80
N GLY A 123 15.44 5.98 -7.55
CA GLY A 123 16.03 5.19 -6.46
C GLY A 123 15.03 4.34 -5.69
N CYS A 124 13.78 4.30 -6.16
CA CYS A 124 12.61 3.61 -5.64
C CYS A 124 11.94 2.84 -6.82
#